data_AF-A0A975J1V8-F1
#
_entry.id   AF-A0A975J1V8-F1
#
_cell.length_a   1.000
_cell.length_b   1.000
_cell.length_c   1.000
_cell.angle_alpha   90.00
_cell.angle_beta   90.00
_cell.angle_gamma   90.00
#
_symmetry.space_group_name_H-M   'P 1'
#
loop_
_entity.id
_entity.type
_entity.pdbx_description
1 polymer ?
#
loop_
_entity_poly.entity_id
_entity_poly.type
_entity_poly.pdbx_seq_one_letter_code
_entity_poly.pdbx_strand_id
1 'polypeptide(L)'
;MKTKLSLLFQLVLTSGVFAAGAVVDLPRGTIEGADFAKAQELATTEKKNIAYIYTDKATTCPLCEGASNEFIKSVRSKSVFVYLDSKAASTYWGKLPAPVRDTIAKSKIIPIMVVTSADGKTVLSSINYETYAKDTKASLRDFKKPLKD
;
A
#
# COMPACT_ATOMS: atom_id res chain seq x y z
N MET A 1 -37.00 55.65 -25.09
CA MET A 1 -36.06 54.53 -25.39
C MET A 1 -35.77 53.79 -24.10
N LYS A 2 -36.23 52.54 -23.96
CA LYS A 2 -36.06 51.74 -22.74
C LYS A 2 -35.01 50.66 -23.01
N THR A 3 -33.79 50.88 -22.55
CA THR A 3 -32.69 49.91 -22.52
C THR A 3 -32.96 48.90 -21.40
N LYS A 4 -33.20 47.64 -21.75
CA LYS A 4 -33.08 46.52 -20.81
C LYS A 4 -31.93 45.64 -21.25
N LEU A 5 -30.81 45.86 -20.58
CA LEU A 5 -29.56 45.11 -20.64
C LEU A 5 -29.84 43.68 -20.13
N SER A 6 -29.92 42.72 -21.04
CA SER A 6 -30.06 41.30 -20.70
C SER A 6 -28.67 40.77 -20.30
N LEU A 7 -28.44 40.62 -18.99
CA LEU A 7 -27.28 39.91 -18.45
C LEU A 7 -27.45 38.41 -18.75
N LEU A 8 -26.82 37.93 -19.82
CA LEU A 8 -26.53 36.52 -20.03
C LEU A 8 -25.35 36.14 -19.13
N PHE A 9 -25.67 35.67 -17.92
CA PHE A 9 -24.73 34.99 -17.03
C PHE A 9 -24.43 33.60 -17.64
N GLN A 10 -23.45 33.54 -18.54
CA GLN A 10 -22.88 32.24 -18.94
C GLN A 10 -21.98 31.75 -17.82
N LEU A 11 -22.58 30.97 -16.92
CA LEU A 11 -21.88 30.15 -15.95
C LEU A 11 -21.11 29.06 -16.71
N VAL A 12 -19.87 29.36 -17.09
CA VAL A 12 -18.94 28.35 -17.59
C VAL A 12 -18.54 27.48 -16.40
N LEU A 13 -19.31 26.41 -16.17
CA LEU A 13 -18.87 25.27 -15.37
C LEU A 13 -17.76 24.57 -16.17
N THR A 14 -16.53 25.08 -16.08
CA THR A 14 -15.35 24.27 -16.34
C THR A 14 -15.27 23.24 -15.22
N SER A 15 -15.96 22.13 -15.39
CA SER A 15 -15.66 20.88 -14.68
C SER A 15 -14.30 20.39 -15.17
N GLY A 16 -13.24 21.01 -14.65
CA GLY A 16 -11.93 20.41 -14.60
C GLY A 16 -12.04 19.18 -13.71
N VAL A 17 -12.43 18.04 -14.30
CA VAL A 17 -12.31 16.73 -13.68
C VAL A 17 -10.81 16.43 -13.66
N PHE A 18 -10.09 17.06 -12.73
CA PHE A 18 -8.83 16.53 -12.29
C PHE A 18 -9.17 15.20 -11.62
N ALA A 19 -9.00 14.10 -12.36
CA ALA A 19 -8.86 12.78 -11.76
C ALA A 19 -7.58 12.84 -10.89
N ALA A 20 -7.71 13.40 -9.69
CA ALA A 20 -6.67 13.37 -8.68
C ALA A 20 -6.48 11.89 -8.34
N GLY A 21 -5.45 11.29 -8.96
CA GLY A 21 -5.07 9.92 -8.64
C GLY A 21 -4.83 9.83 -7.14
N ALA A 22 -5.44 8.83 -6.51
CA ALA A 22 -5.18 8.47 -5.13
C ALA A 22 -3.76 7.91 -5.05
N VAL A 23 -2.90 8.51 -4.22
CA VAL A 23 -1.49 8.12 -4.07
C VAL A 23 -1.30 7.48 -2.70
N VAL A 24 -0.77 6.25 -2.69
CA VAL A 24 -0.42 5.55 -1.45
C VAL A 24 0.70 6.31 -0.73
N ASP A 25 0.50 6.66 0.54
CA ASP A 25 1.48 7.39 1.36
C ASP A 25 2.56 6.43 1.88
N LEU A 26 3.59 6.22 1.06
CA LEU A 26 4.72 5.37 1.41
C LEU A 26 5.65 6.06 2.42
N PRO A 27 6.06 5.38 3.51
CA PRO A 27 7.00 5.95 4.47
C PRO A 27 8.31 6.39 3.82
N ARG A 28 8.91 7.48 4.32
CA ARG A 28 10.25 7.90 3.89
C ARG A 28 11.26 6.77 4.10
N GLY A 29 12.11 6.54 3.10
CA GLY A 29 13.08 5.45 3.12
C GLY A 29 12.51 4.09 2.68
N THR A 30 11.26 4.04 2.21
CA THR A 30 10.73 2.85 1.53
C THR A 30 11.65 2.47 0.37
N ILE A 31 12.01 1.19 0.32
CA ILE A 31 12.80 0.61 -0.75
C ILE A 31 11.85 0.23 -1.87
N GLU A 32 12.04 0.80 -3.06
CA GLU A 32 11.21 0.48 -4.22
C GLU A 32 11.78 -0.73 -4.97
N GLY A 33 10.90 -1.69 -5.30
CA GLY A 33 11.26 -2.84 -6.13
C GLY A 33 12.01 -3.95 -5.38
N ALA A 34 12.94 -4.61 -6.10
CA ALA A 34 13.49 -5.91 -5.73
C ALA A 34 14.79 -5.88 -4.90
N ASP A 35 15.16 -4.73 -4.31
CA ASP A 35 16.39 -4.61 -3.53
C ASP A 35 16.21 -5.19 -2.10
N PHE A 36 15.97 -6.49 -2.05
CA PHE A 36 15.66 -7.22 -0.81
C PHE A 36 16.87 -7.36 0.11
N ALA A 37 18.07 -7.41 -0.45
CA ALA A 37 19.31 -7.45 0.34
C ALA A 37 19.46 -6.18 1.18
N LYS A 38 19.24 -5.01 0.59
CA LYS A 38 19.21 -3.74 1.31
C LYS A 38 18.12 -3.68 2.37
N ALA A 39 16.94 -4.22 2.08
CA ALA A 39 15.85 -4.27 3.04
C ALA A 39 16.20 -5.14 4.26
N GLN A 40 16.83 -6.29 4.04
CA GLN A 40 17.32 -7.17 5.10
C GLN A 40 18.43 -6.52 5.93
N GLU A 41 19.43 -5.94 5.28
CA GLU A 41 20.52 -5.24 5.98
C GLU A 41 19.99 -4.12 6.88
N LEU A 42 19.09 -3.29 6.36
CA LEU A 42 18.49 -2.21 7.11
C LEU A 42 17.61 -2.72 8.26
N ALA A 43 16.80 -3.74 8.01
CA ALA A 43 15.94 -4.34 9.02
C ALA A 43 16.74 -4.98 10.16
N THR A 44 17.83 -5.68 9.85
CA THR A 44 18.76 -6.22 10.85
C THR A 44 19.42 -5.10 11.65
N THR A 45 19.93 -4.07 10.98
CA THR A 45 20.61 -2.93 11.62
C THR A 45 19.68 -2.16 12.56
N GLU A 46 18.45 -1.90 12.11
CA GLU A 46 17.44 -1.17 12.88
C GLU A 46 16.67 -2.05 13.87
N LYS A 47 16.93 -3.36 13.90
CA LYS A 47 16.19 -4.36 14.70
C LYS A 47 14.67 -4.28 14.45
N LYS A 48 14.30 -4.17 13.18
CA LYS A 48 12.91 -4.06 12.69
C LYS A 48 12.53 -5.26 11.84
N ASN A 49 11.23 -5.42 11.64
CA ASN A 49 10.67 -6.34 10.66
C ASN A 49 10.80 -5.79 9.23
N ILE A 50 10.51 -6.60 8.22
CA ILE A 50 10.35 -6.11 6.84
C ILE A 50 8.89 -6.18 6.46
N ALA A 51 8.31 -5.05 6.05
CA ALA A 51 6.94 -4.96 5.55
C ALA A 51 6.94 -4.77 4.03
N TYR A 52 6.46 -5.79 3.31
CA TYR A 52 6.25 -5.76 1.87
C TYR A 52 4.82 -5.32 1.60
N ILE A 53 4.64 -4.20 0.89
CA ILE A 53 3.32 -3.72 0.45
C ILE A 53 3.22 -3.87 -1.06
N TYR A 54 2.33 -4.76 -1.49
CA TYR A 54 2.02 -5.04 -2.89
C TYR A 54 0.73 -4.32 -3.28
N THR A 55 0.88 -3.27 -4.10
CA THR A 55 -0.22 -2.39 -4.54
C THR A 55 0.24 -1.49 -5.69
N ASP A 56 -0.70 -0.77 -6.31
CA ASP A 56 -0.41 0.24 -7.33
C ASP A 56 -0.01 1.57 -6.67
N LYS A 57 1.02 2.25 -7.21
CA LYS A 57 1.49 3.55 -6.67
C LYS A 57 0.48 4.67 -6.91
N ALA A 58 -0.16 4.63 -8.08
CA ALA A 58 -1.24 5.51 -8.47
C ALA A 58 -2.47 4.64 -8.77
N THR A 59 -3.49 4.76 -7.93
CA THR A 59 -4.73 4.01 -8.05
C THR A 59 -5.90 4.97 -8.31
N THR A 60 -6.90 4.49 -9.05
CA THR A 60 -8.21 5.15 -9.15
C THR A 60 -9.21 4.54 -8.17
N CYS A 61 -8.75 3.67 -7.24
CA CYS A 61 -9.55 3.03 -6.21
C CYS A 61 -9.26 3.67 -4.83
N PRO A 62 -10.08 4.65 -4.37
CA PRO A 62 -9.88 5.30 -3.07
C PRO A 62 -9.94 4.32 -1.89
N LEU A 63 -10.72 3.25 -2.01
CA LEU A 63 -10.78 2.21 -0.97
C LEU A 63 -9.47 1.43 -0.84
N CYS A 64 -8.81 1.17 -1.97
CA CYS A 64 -7.54 0.47 -2.04
C CYS A 64 -6.40 1.34 -1.47
N GLU A 65 -6.44 2.65 -1.74
CA GLU A 65 -5.55 3.64 -1.12
C GLU A 65 -5.76 3.70 0.39
N GLY A 66 -7.01 3.86 0.85
CA GLY A 66 -7.34 3.89 2.26
C GLY A 66 -6.88 2.64 3.01
N ALA A 67 -7.10 1.45 2.44
CA ALA A 67 -6.61 0.19 2.99
C ALA A 67 -5.07 0.13 3.02
N SER A 68 -4.39 0.55 1.95
CA SER A 68 -2.92 0.58 1.89
C SER A 68 -2.35 1.45 3.00
N ASN A 69 -2.92 2.64 3.17
CA ASN A 69 -2.50 3.60 4.19
C ASN A 69 -2.76 3.05 5.61
N GLU A 70 -3.88 2.38 5.86
CA GLU A 70 -4.15 1.73 7.15
C GLU A 70 -3.20 0.56 7.44
N PHE A 71 -2.86 -0.24 6.42
CA PHE A 71 -1.86 -1.32 6.56
C PHE A 71 -0.49 -0.73 6.91
N ILE A 72 -0.07 0.32 6.20
CA ILE A 72 1.21 1.03 6.45
C ILE A 72 1.25 1.59 7.87
N LYS A 73 0.24 2.38 8.27
CA LYS A 73 0.15 2.97 9.62
C LYS A 73 0.26 1.90 10.71
N SER A 74 -0.29 0.71 10.45
CA SER A 74 -0.34 -0.38 11.42
C SER A 74 1.02 -0.95 11.81
N VAL A 75 2.03 -0.82 10.94
CA VAL A 75 3.36 -1.41 11.15
C VAL A 75 4.52 -0.42 10.96
N ARG A 76 4.21 0.86 10.72
CA ARG A 76 5.17 1.91 10.34
C ARG A 76 6.36 2.06 11.27
N SER A 77 6.13 2.01 12.58
CA SER A 77 7.19 2.21 13.58
C SER A 77 8.11 0.99 13.76
N LYS A 78 7.66 -0.20 13.34
CA LYS A 78 8.32 -1.48 13.61
C LYS A 78 8.95 -2.13 12.38
N SER A 79 8.83 -1.50 11.21
CA SER A 79 9.18 -2.13 9.95
C SER A 79 9.99 -1.24 9.03
N VAL A 80 10.93 -1.85 8.32
CA VAL A 80 11.49 -1.34 7.07
C VAL A 80 10.51 -1.69 5.95
N PHE A 81 10.24 -0.75 5.05
CA PHE A 81 9.24 -0.93 4.00
C PHE A 81 9.87 -1.28 2.67
N VAL A 82 9.28 -2.27 2.00
CA VAL A 82 9.55 -2.61 0.61
C VAL A 82 8.25 -2.42 -0.17
N TYR A 83 8.29 -1.50 -1.14
CA TYR A 83 7.17 -1.27 -2.05
C TYR A 83 7.29 -2.15 -3.29
N LEU A 84 6.23 -2.91 -3.55
CA LEU A 84 6.10 -3.81 -4.68
C LEU A 84 4.96 -3.32 -5.58
N ASP A 85 5.32 -2.73 -6.72
CA ASP A 85 4.32 -2.28 -7.69
C ASP A 85 3.66 -3.47 -8.39
N SER A 86 2.35 -3.65 -8.20
CA SER A 86 1.59 -4.73 -8.83
C SER A 86 1.67 -4.70 -10.35
N LYS A 87 1.87 -3.53 -10.97
CA LYS A 87 2.01 -3.40 -12.42
C LYS A 87 3.39 -3.80 -12.93
N ALA A 88 4.39 -3.80 -12.06
CA ALA A 88 5.77 -4.19 -12.39
C ALA A 88 6.15 -5.59 -11.87
N ALA A 89 5.17 -6.40 -11.43
CA ALA A 89 5.41 -7.69 -10.79
C ALA A 89 6.35 -8.61 -11.59
N SER A 90 6.20 -8.68 -12.91
CA SER A 90 7.03 -9.50 -13.79
C SER A 90 8.54 -9.23 -13.68
N THR A 91 8.94 -8.03 -13.24
CA THR A 91 10.35 -7.62 -13.11
C THR A 91 11.03 -8.15 -11.85
N TYR A 92 10.25 -8.51 -10.82
CA TYR A 92 10.76 -8.86 -9.49
C TYR A 92 10.17 -10.14 -8.90
N TRP A 93 9.11 -10.70 -9.48
CA TRP A 93 8.36 -11.83 -8.91
C TRP A 93 9.24 -13.05 -8.60
N GLY A 94 10.18 -13.38 -9.50
CA GLY A 94 11.13 -14.48 -9.31
C GLY A 94 12.20 -14.22 -8.24
N LYS A 95 12.39 -12.97 -7.83
CA LYS A 95 13.40 -12.54 -6.84
C LYS A 95 12.82 -12.39 -5.44
N LEU A 96 11.49 -12.36 -5.30
CA LEU A 96 10.83 -12.27 -4.00
C LEU A 96 11.22 -13.46 -3.11
N PRO A 97 11.38 -13.26 -1.80
CA PRO A 97 11.41 -14.36 -0.86
C PRO A 97 10.18 -15.26 -1.07
N ALA A 98 10.41 -16.56 -1.21
CA ALA A 98 9.34 -17.54 -1.44
C ALA A 98 8.12 -17.36 -0.51
N PRO A 99 8.27 -17.20 0.83
CA PRO A 99 7.10 -17.06 1.69
C PRO A 99 6.33 -15.75 1.46
N VAL A 100 6.98 -14.68 1.00
CA VAL A 100 6.31 -13.43 0.62
C VAL A 100 5.53 -13.65 -0.68
N ARG A 101 6.18 -14.21 -1.70
CA ARG A 101 5.56 -14.51 -2.99
C ARG A 101 4.34 -15.40 -2.85
N ASP A 102 4.47 -16.49 -2.08
CA ASP A 102 3.40 -17.47 -1.89
C ASP A 102 2.21 -16.88 -1.11
N THR A 103 2.48 -15.93 -0.21
CA THR A 103 1.41 -15.20 0.51
C THR A 103 0.67 -14.24 -0.43
N ILE A 104 1.40 -13.48 -1.26
CA ILE A 104 0.78 -12.56 -2.24
C ILE A 104 -0.04 -13.35 -3.27
N ALA A 105 0.49 -14.48 -3.77
CA ALA A 105 -0.17 -15.31 -4.79
C ALA A 105 -1.52 -15.90 -4.36
N LYS A 106 -1.77 -16.01 -3.05
CA LYS A 106 -3.05 -16.52 -2.51
C LYS A 106 -4.17 -15.49 -2.52
N SER A 107 -3.84 -14.21 -2.68
CA SER A 107 -4.80 -13.12 -2.67
C SER A 107 -5.12 -12.66 -4.08
N LYS A 108 -6.39 -12.30 -4.31
CA LYS A 108 -6.86 -11.87 -5.63
C LYS A 108 -6.94 -10.35 -5.76
N ILE A 109 -7.02 -9.64 -4.64
CA ILE A 109 -7.29 -8.21 -4.59
C ILE A 109 -6.19 -7.49 -3.81
N ILE A 110 -5.62 -6.46 -4.44
CA ILE A 110 -4.71 -5.51 -3.81
C ILE A 110 -5.48 -4.44 -3.01
N PRO A 111 -4.88 -3.85 -1.97
CA PRO A 111 -3.53 -4.08 -1.46
C PRO A 111 -3.35 -5.39 -0.70
N ILE A 112 -2.11 -5.87 -0.68
CA ILE A 112 -1.65 -6.99 0.15
C ILE A 112 -0.40 -6.55 0.90
N MET A 113 -0.37 -6.78 2.22
CA MET A 113 0.82 -6.55 3.05
C MET A 113 1.28 -7.85 3.68
N VAL A 114 2.59 -8.11 3.58
CA VAL A 114 3.26 -9.25 4.23
C VAL A 114 4.37 -8.68 5.11
N VAL A 115 4.42 -9.10 6.36
CA VAL A 115 5.46 -8.71 7.31
C VAL A 115 6.29 -9.94 7.67
N THR A 116 7.60 -9.84 7.51
CA THR A 116 8.55 -10.90 7.84
C THR A 116 9.48 -10.48 8.97
N SER A 117 10.17 -11.47 9.57
CA SER A 117 11.38 -11.23 10.35
C SER A 117 12.44 -10.47 9.54
N ALA A 118 13.41 -9.87 10.24
CA ALA A 118 14.49 -9.08 9.64
C ALA A 118 15.32 -9.85 8.59
N ASP A 119 15.44 -11.18 8.74
CA ASP A 119 16.13 -12.04 7.78
C ASP A 119 15.29 -12.41 6.54
N GLY A 120 14.02 -11.97 6.48
CA GLY A 120 13.10 -12.23 5.39
C GLY A 120 12.60 -13.67 5.29
N LYS A 121 12.93 -14.55 6.25
CA LYS A 121 12.64 -15.99 6.15
C LYS A 121 11.29 -16.39 6.74
N THR A 122 10.86 -15.72 7.80
CA THR A 122 9.64 -16.07 8.52
C THR A 122 8.59 -15.01 8.31
N VAL A 123 7.42 -15.39 7.78
CA VAL A 123 6.25 -14.50 7.76
C VAL A 123 5.68 -14.44 9.17
N LEU A 124 5.66 -13.24 9.74
CA LEU A 124 5.12 -12.96 11.06
C LEU A 124 3.63 -12.64 10.99
N SER A 125 3.24 -11.90 9.95
CA SER A 125 1.85 -11.49 9.76
C SER A 125 1.58 -11.11 8.31
N SER A 126 0.32 -11.19 7.88
CA SER A 126 -0.12 -10.73 6.56
C SER A 126 -1.55 -10.24 6.61
N ILE A 127 -1.89 -9.30 5.74
CA ILE A 127 -3.25 -8.81 5.55
C ILE A 127 -3.49 -8.53 4.07
N ASN A 128 -4.70 -8.81 3.59
CA ASN A 128 -5.13 -8.48 2.25
C ASN A 128 -6.45 -7.70 2.30
N TYR A 129 -6.79 -7.06 1.18
CA TYR A 129 -8.01 -6.28 1.07
C TYR A 129 -9.28 -7.12 1.27
N GLU A 130 -9.29 -8.39 0.84
CA GLU A 130 -10.47 -9.26 0.89
C GLU A 130 -10.91 -9.57 2.33
N THR A 131 -9.96 -9.82 3.23
CA THR A 131 -10.25 -10.02 4.66
C THR A 131 -10.53 -8.69 5.34
N TYR A 132 -9.74 -7.67 5.02
CA TYR A 132 -9.90 -6.32 5.58
C TYR A 132 -11.29 -5.75 5.31
N ALA A 133 -11.78 -5.84 4.07
CA ALA A 133 -13.08 -5.29 3.70
C ALA A 133 -14.27 -6.00 4.35
N LYS A 134 -14.10 -7.25 4.81
CA LYS A 134 -15.17 -8.00 5.51
C LYS A 134 -15.31 -7.57 6.96
N ASP A 135 -14.20 -7.38 7.66
CA ASP A 135 -14.16 -6.85 9.02
C ASP A 135 -12.83 -6.13 9.25
N THR A 136 -12.86 -4.81 9.03
CA THR A 136 -11.70 -3.93 9.15
C THR A 136 -11.05 -4.02 10.53
N LYS A 137 -11.87 -4.00 11.59
CA LYS A 137 -11.37 -3.90 12.96
C LYS A 137 -10.73 -5.20 13.41
N ALA A 138 -11.40 -6.34 13.16
CA ALA A 138 -10.84 -7.64 13.49
C ALA A 138 -9.58 -7.93 12.67
N SER A 139 -9.61 -7.67 11.36
CA SER A 139 -8.46 -7.91 10.47
C SER A 139 -7.23 -7.12 10.88
N LEU A 140 -7.38 -5.82 11.19
CA LEU A 140 -6.26 -5.00 11.66
C LEU A 140 -5.73 -5.44 13.03
N ARG A 141 -6.62 -5.86 13.94
CA ARG A 141 -6.21 -6.36 15.26
C ARG A 141 -5.40 -7.65 15.12
N ASP A 142 -5.89 -8.58 14.31
CA ASP A 142 -5.28 -9.90 14.13
C ASP A 142 -3.97 -9.76 13.34
N PHE A 143 -3.92 -8.85 12.37
CA PHE A 143 -2.68 -8.47 11.67
C PHE A 143 -1.61 -7.90 12.61
N LYS A 144 -1.99 -7.04 13.57
CA LYS A 144 -1.03 -6.43 14.51
C LYS A 144 -0.59 -7.37 15.63
N LYS A 145 -1.42 -8.36 15.99
CA LYS A 145 -1.22 -9.19 17.19
C LYS A 145 0.16 -9.90 17.21
N PRO A 146 0.64 -10.53 16.13
CA PRO A 146 1.96 -11.18 16.10
C PRO A 146 3.14 -10.21 16.09
N LEU A 147 2.88 -8.91 15.88
CA LEU A 147 3.90 -7.85 15.77
C LEU A 147 4.01 -7.03 17.06
N LYS A 148 3.31 -7.43 18.11
CA LYS A 148 3.48 -6.87 19.46
C LYS A 148 4.69 -7.56 20.09
N ASP A 149 5.58 -6.74 20.64
CA ASP A 149 6.77 -7.22 21.34
C ASP A 149 6.38 -7.91 22.65
#